data_AF-X1E7P6-F1
#
_entry.id   AF-X1E7P6-F1
#
_cell.length_a   1.000
_cell.length_b   1.000
_cell.length_c   1.000
_cell.angle_alpha   90.00
_cell.angle_beta   90.00
_cell.angle_gamma   90.00
#
_symmetry.space_group_name_H-M   'P 1'
#
loop_
_entity.id
_entity.type
_entity.pdbx_description
1 polymer ?
#
loop_
_entity_poly.entity_id
_entity_poly.type
_entity_poly.pdbx_seq_one_letter_code
_entity_poly.pdbx_strand_id
1 'polypeptide(L)'
;MDESKYLPVVLLLPAVLIILFVVGIPMIYSLFLSFTDFTLLKSTDYNIIGINNYISLFKDSIFWQSFGKTVIYIAIAVNVEFILGLVIANMMSHMVRGQNIFRTIMMMPMMFAPILVGFQFKWFFNDQVGLINNILFSITGHPVIIPWLVQKPLGFITIL
;
A
#
# COMPACT_ATOMS: atom_id res chain seq x y z
N MET A 1 39.44 -29.47 -0.18
CA MET A 1 38.35 -28.89 0.65
C MET A 1 37.65 -27.88 -0.24
N ASP A 2 36.37 -28.09 -0.53
CA ASP A 2 35.60 -27.37 -1.55
C ASP A 2 35.41 -25.89 -1.21
N GLU A 3 36.37 -25.04 -1.59
CA GLU A 3 36.30 -23.58 -1.40
C GLU A 3 35.07 -22.95 -2.07
N SER A 4 34.54 -23.55 -3.14
CA SER A 4 33.35 -23.08 -3.87
C SER A 4 32.06 -23.10 -3.03
N LYS A 5 32.01 -23.92 -1.97
CA LYS A 5 30.79 -24.10 -1.17
C LYS A 5 30.60 -23.03 -0.10
N TYR A 6 31.68 -22.37 0.33
CA TYR A 6 31.63 -21.35 1.40
C TYR A 6 31.67 -19.92 0.86
N LEU A 7 32.18 -19.70 -0.37
CA LEU A 7 32.20 -18.40 -1.01
C LEU A 7 30.83 -17.70 -1.06
N PRO A 8 29.71 -18.37 -1.44
CA PRO A 8 28.39 -17.74 -1.41
C PRO A 8 27.96 -17.32 -0.01
N VAL A 9 28.28 -18.13 1.01
CA VAL A 9 27.90 -17.85 2.40
C VAL A 9 28.66 -16.63 2.92
N VAL A 10 29.98 -16.56 2.68
CA VAL A 10 30.81 -15.43 3.12
C VAL A 10 30.39 -14.13 2.44
N LEU A 11 30.01 -14.17 1.16
CA LEU A 11 29.52 -13.01 0.41
C LEU A 11 28.13 -12.55 0.87
N LEU A 12 27.25 -13.48 1.27
CA LEU A 12 25.90 -13.16 1.77
C LEU A 12 25.90 -12.75 3.25
N LEU A 13 26.88 -13.20 4.04
CA LEU A 13 26.97 -12.98 5.47
C LEU A 13 26.80 -11.50 5.88
N PRO A 14 27.50 -10.51 5.29
CA PRO A 14 27.32 -9.11 5.69
C PRO A 14 25.89 -8.60 5.41
N ALA A 15 25.28 -8.98 4.29
CA ALA A 15 23.91 -8.59 3.97
C ALA A 15 22.90 -9.21 4.96
N VAL A 16 23.06 -10.50 5.27
CA VAL A 16 22.20 -11.20 6.23
C VAL A 16 22.32 -10.61 7.63
N LEU A 17 23.55 -10.31 8.08
CA LEU A 17 23.77 -9.68 9.38
C LEU A 17 23.11 -8.30 9.48
N ILE A 18 23.21 -7.48 8.43
CA ILE A 18 22.54 -6.18 8.37
C ILE A 18 21.02 -6.37 8.44
N ILE A 19 20.45 -7.30 7.67
CA ILE A 19 19.00 -7.57 7.68
C ILE A 19 18.55 -8.04 9.07
N LEU A 20 19.27 -8.96 9.70
CA LEU A 20 18.95 -9.44 11.03
C LEU A 20 19.02 -8.32 12.08
N PHE A 21 20.01 -7.45 11.99
CA PHE A 21 20.18 -6.37 12.94
C PHE A 21 19.12 -5.27 12.76
N VAL A 22 18.87 -4.85 11.52
CA VAL A 22 17.98 -3.72 11.21
C VAL A 22 16.51 -4.12 11.20
N VAL A 23 16.19 -5.35 10.79
CA VAL A 23 14.80 -5.84 10.69
C VAL A 23 14.49 -6.86 11.78
N GLY A 24 15.38 -7.84 11.97
CA GLY A 24 15.15 -8.96 12.89
C GLY A 24 15.01 -8.50 14.35
N ILE A 25 15.94 -7.67 14.84
CA ILE A 25 15.91 -7.17 16.22
C ILE A 25 14.61 -6.39 16.53
N PRO A 26 14.24 -5.33 15.78
CA PRO A 26 13.00 -4.60 16.07
C PRO A 26 11.75 -5.44 15.88
N MET A 27 11.76 -6.41 14.95
CA MET A 27 10.64 -7.34 14.77
C MET A 27 10.44 -8.23 16.00
N ILE A 28 11.52 -8.81 16.53
CA ILE A 28 11.46 -9.65 17.76
C ILE A 28 11.03 -8.80 18.95
N TYR A 29 11.55 -7.58 19.07
CA TYR A 29 11.14 -6.65 20.14
C TYR A 29 9.67 -6.26 20.04
N SER A 30 9.18 -5.94 18.84
CA SER A 30 7.77 -5.64 18.60
C SER A 30 6.88 -6.86 18.88
N LEU A 31 7.35 -8.07 18.56
CA LEU A 31 6.65 -9.31 18.91
C LEU A 31 6.58 -9.49 20.42
N PHE A 32 7.67 -9.24 21.16
CA PHE A 32 7.65 -9.27 22.62
C PHE A 32 6.65 -8.26 23.19
N LEU A 33 6.67 -7.00 22.72
CA LEU A 33 5.73 -5.96 23.13
C LEU A 33 4.26 -6.30 22.80
N SER A 34 4.00 -7.10 21.78
CA SER A 34 2.63 -7.53 21.46
C SER A 34 2.00 -8.40 22.55
N PHE A 35 2.81 -9.01 23.43
CA PHE A 35 2.35 -9.77 24.60
C PHE A 35 2.25 -8.93 25.87
N THR A 36 2.46 -7.61 25.80
CA THR A 36 2.41 -6.68 26.93
C THR A 36 1.33 -5.61 26.73
N ASP A 37 0.94 -4.92 27.80
CA ASP A 37 0.01 -3.78 27.74
C ASP A 37 0.72 -2.44 27.41
N PHE A 38 1.85 -2.53 26.70
CA PHE A 38 2.69 -1.38 26.38
C PHE A 38 1.92 -0.30 25.61
N THR A 39 1.98 0.92 26.13
CA THR A 39 1.49 2.12 25.44
C THR A 39 2.54 3.22 25.51
N LEU A 40 2.63 4.05 24.47
CA LEU A 40 3.59 5.17 24.40
C LEU A 40 3.46 6.13 25.59
N LEU A 41 2.26 6.23 26.18
CA LEU A 41 1.96 7.08 27.33
C LEU A 41 2.42 6.48 28.68
N LYS A 42 2.69 5.18 28.75
CA LYS A 42 3.13 4.44 29.94
C LYS A 42 4.35 3.57 29.59
N SER A 43 5.37 4.19 29.01
CA SER A 43 6.52 3.48 28.43
C SER A 43 7.40 2.76 29.46
N THR A 44 7.37 3.19 30.73
CA THR A 44 8.18 2.65 31.82
C THR A 44 7.49 1.57 32.66
N ASP A 45 6.18 1.40 32.52
CA ASP A 45 5.38 0.50 33.35
C ASP A 45 4.43 -0.29 32.46
N TYR A 46 4.90 -1.45 31.99
CA TYR A 46 4.13 -2.40 31.19
C TYR A 46 4.21 -3.78 31.83
N ASN A 47 3.10 -4.50 31.80
CA ASN A 47 2.92 -5.84 32.31
C ASN A 47 2.81 -6.84 31.16
N ILE A 48 3.30 -8.06 31.40
CA ILE A 48 3.11 -9.17 30.47
C ILE A 48 1.67 -9.68 30.62
N ILE A 49 0.84 -9.44 29.60
CA ILE A 49 -0.58 -9.84 29.57
C ILE A 49 -0.84 -11.05 28.66
N GLY A 50 0.22 -11.65 28.12
CA GLY A 50 0.13 -12.82 27.24
C GLY A 50 -0.62 -12.48 25.95
N ILE A 51 -1.59 -13.31 25.55
CA ILE A 51 -2.31 -13.15 24.27
C ILE A 51 -3.55 -12.25 24.35
N ASN A 52 -3.77 -11.53 25.46
CA ASN A 52 -4.98 -10.74 25.68
C ASN A 52 -5.20 -9.64 24.62
N ASN A 53 -4.13 -9.05 24.09
CA ASN A 53 -4.21 -8.10 22.97
C ASN A 53 -4.87 -8.74 21.74
N TYR A 54 -4.49 -9.97 21.40
CA TYR A 54 -5.04 -10.70 20.26
C TYR A 54 -6.50 -11.06 20.49
N ILE A 55 -6.86 -11.58 21.68
CA ILE A 55 -8.26 -11.92 22.01
C ILE A 55 -9.16 -10.68 21.91
N SER A 56 -8.68 -9.54 22.42
CA SER A 56 -9.41 -8.27 22.36
C SER A 56 -9.60 -7.80 20.91
N LEU A 57 -8.55 -7.90 20.10
CA LEU A 57 -8.56 -7.54 18.68
C LEU A 57 -9.52 -8.42 17.86
N PHE A 58 -9.56 -9.73 18.12
CA PHE A 58 -10.50 -10.64 17.45
C PHE A 58 -11.97 -10.36 17.79
N LYS A 59 -12.26 -9.73 18.94
CA LYS A 59 -13.62 -9.32 19.33
C LYS A 59 -13.98 -7.92 18.83
N ASP A 60 -13.03 -7.17 18.29
CA ASP A 60 -13.27 -5.80 17.82
C ASP A 60 -13.93 -5.80 16.44
N SER A 61 -15.14 -5.26 16.37
CA SER A 61 -15.89 -5.10 15.11
C SER A 61 -15.23 -4.09 14.16
N ILE A 62 -14.50 -3.10 14.68
CA ILE A 62 -13.80 -2.10 13.86
C ILE A 62 -12.59 -2.75 13.18
N PHE A 63 -11.90 -3.65 13.88
CA PHE A 63 -10.82 -4.45 13.32
C PHE A 63 -11.32 -5.25 12.12
N TRP A 64 -12.40 -6.02 12.26
CA TRP A 64 -12.94 -6.84 11.16
C TRP A 64 -13.45 -6.02 9.98
N GLN A 65 -14.08 -4.87 10.24
CA GLN A 65 -14.48 -3.95 9.17
C GLN A 65 -13.28 -3.39 8.40
N SER A 66 -12.20 -3.05 9.09
CA SER A 66 -10.99 -2.51 8.47
C SER A 66 -10.23 -3.62 7.72
N PHE A 67 -10.08 -4.79 8.34
CA PHE A 67 -9.47 -5.97 7.74
C PHE A 67 -10.19 -6.38 6.44
N GLY A 68 -11.53 -6.46 6.47
CA GLY A 68 -12.31 -6.78 5.28
C GLY A 68 -12.10 -5.78 4.14
N LYS A 69 -12.02 -4.48 4.43
CA LYS A 69 -11.71 -3.45 3.42
C LYS A 69 -10.31 -3.62 2.85
N THR A 70 -9.31 -3.90 3.67
CA THR A 70 -7.94 -4.17 3.20
C THR A 70 -7.89 -5.40 2.30
N VAL A 71 -8.57 -6.48 2.67
CA VAL A 71 -8.64 -7.70 1.85
C VAL A 71 -9.32 -7.42 0.52
N ILE A 72 -10.47 -6.73 0.51
CA ILE A 72 -11.18 -6.36 -0.72
C ILE A 72 -10.30 -5.45 -1.60
N TYR A 73 -9.64 -4.47 -1.00
CA TYR A 73 -8.73 -3.56 -1.71
C TYR A 73 -7.60 -4.33 -2.39
N ILE A 74 -6.87 -5.17 -1.65
CA ILE A 74 -5.77 -5.97 -2.21
C ILE A 74 -6.29 -6.91 -3.29
N ALA A 75 -7.40 -7.60 -3.03
CA ALA A 75 -7.97 -8.56 -3.97
C ALA A 75 -8.34 -7.89 -5.29
N ILE A 76 -8.93 -6.68 -5.28
CA ILE A 76 -9.29 -6.01 -6.53
C ILE A 76 -8.08 -5.33 -7.16
N ALA A 77 -7.34 -4.51 -6.40
CA ALA A 77 -6.23 -3.72 -6.93
C ALA A 77 -5.16 -4.61 -7.56
N VAL A 78 -4.68 -5.64 -6.86
CA VAL A 78 -3.60 -6.51 -7.37
C VAL A 78 -4.04 -7.27 -8.62
N ASN A 79 -5.28 -7.77 -8.67
CA ASN A 79 -5.77 -8.48 -9.85
C ASN A 79 -5.95 -7.54 -11.04
N VAL A 80 -6.52 -6.36 -10.83
CA VAL A 80 -6.70 -5.35 -11.89
C VAL A 80 -5.35 -4.87 -12.41
N GLU A 81 -4.41 -4.52 -11.53
CA GLU A 81 -3.04 -4.12 -11.90
C GLU A 81 -2.31 -5.22 -12.67
N PHE A 82 -2.43 -6.47 -12.22
CA PHE A 82 -1.81 -7.61 -12.90
C PHE A 82 -2.40 -7.82 -14.30
N ILE A 83 -3.72 -7.81 -14.44
CA ILE A 83 -4.39 -7.98 -15.74
C ILE A 83 -4.03 -6.83 -16.68
N LEU A 84 -4.10 -5.58 -16.22
CA LEU A 84 -3.73 -4.41 -17.02
C LEU A 84 -2.25 -4.47 -17.43
N GLY A 85 -1.36 -4.78 -16.49
CA GLY A 85 0.06 -4.96 -16.76
C GLY A 85 0.34 -6.05 -17.79
N LEU A 86 -0.35 -7.18 -17.70
CA LEU A 86 -0.24 -8.29 -18.64
C LEU A 86 -0.75 -7.92 -20.04
N VAL A 87 -1.91 -7.26 -20.12
CA VAL A 87 -2.47 -6.78 -21.39
C VAL A 87 -1.52 -5.80 -22.07
N ILE A 88 -1.03 -4.82 -21.32
CA ILE A 88 -0.07 -3.82 -21.82
C ILE A 88 1.23 -4.50 -22.26
N ALA A 89 1.79 -5.40 -21.45
CA ALA A 89 3.01 -6.13 -21.78
C ALA A 89 2.85 -6.95 -23.07
N ASN A 90 1.71 -7.62 -23.23
CA ASN A 90 1.42 -8.39 -24.44
C ASN A 90 1.28 -7.47 -25.68
N MET A 91 0.59 -6.34 -25.56
CA MET A 91 0.48 -5.35 -26.65
C MET A 91 1.86 -4.81 -27.07
N MET A 92 2.74 -4.56 -26.10
CA MET A 92 4.10 -4.09 -26.38
C MET A 92 5.02 -5.15 -26.96
N SER A 93 4.81 -6.43 -26.63
CA SER A 93 5.68 -7.51 -27.08
C SER A 93 5.72 -7.65 -28.61
N HIS A 94 4.66 -7.24 -29.30
CA HIS A 94 4.55 -7.28 -30.75
C HIS A 94 4.84 -5.92 -31.43
N MET A 95 5.22 -4.89 -30.66
CA MET A 95 5.32 -3.53 -31.17
C MET A 95 6.71 -3.26 -31.79
N VAL A 96 6.76 -3.10 -33.12
CA VAL A 96 8.02 -2.96 -33.88
C VAL A 96 8.52 -1.51 -33.95
N ARG A 97 7.65 -0.51 -33.79
CA ARG A 97 8.00 0.92 -33.86
C ARG A 97 7.48 1.67 -32.64
N GLY A 98 8.30 2.55 -32.06
CA GLY A 98 7.92 3.40 -30.92
C GLY A 98 8.03 2.74 -29.53
N GLN A 99 8.48 1.48 -29.43
CA GLN A 99 8.55 0.71 -28.18
C GLN A 99 9.27 1.46 -27.04
N ASN A 100 10.39 2.11 -27.35
CA ASN A 100 11.17 2.87 -26.36
C ASN A 100 10.38 4.05 -25.78
N ILE A 101 9.61 4.77 -26.59
CA ILE A 101 8.81 5.92 -26.12
C ILE A 101 7.71 5.43 -25.20
N PHE A 102 6.97 4.39 -25.60
CA PHE A 102 5.92 3.82 -24.77
C PHE A 102 6.47 3.30 -23.43
N ARG A 103 7.60 2.56 -23.45
CA ARG A 103 8.26 2.08 -22.24
C ARG A 103 8.60 3.23 -21.29
N THR A 104 9.16 4.33 -21.80
CA THR A 104 9.47 5.52 -21.00
C THR A 104 8.21 6.14 -20.39
N ILE A 105 7.14 6.30 -21.16
CA ILE A 105 5.87 6.88 -20.66
C ILE A 105 5.28 6.03 -19.54
N MET A 106 5.29 4.70 -19.65
CA MET A 106 4.73 3.84 -18.59
C MET A 106 5.63 3.72 -17.37
N MET A 107 6.93 3.98 -17.49
CA MET A 107 7.84 4.02 -16.35
C MET A 107 7.79 5.38 -15.62
N MET A 108 7.36 6.45 -16.29
CA MET A 108 7.25 7.79 -15.72
C MET A 108 6.42 7.85 -14.42
N PRO A 109 5.26 7.18 -14.29
CA PRO A 109 4.48 7.13 -13.06
C PRO A 109 5.27 6.69 -11.83
N MET A 110 6.21 5.73 -11.98
CA MET A 110 7.00 5.20 -10.88
C MET A 110 7.96 6.24 -10.28
N MET A 111 8.22 7.34 -10.99
CA MET A 111 9.09 8.41 -10.50
C MET A 111 8.37 9.39 -9.58
N PHE A 112 7.03 9.44 -9.58
CA PHE A 112 6.29 10.34 -8.70
C PHE A 112 6.34 9.84 -7.26
N ALA A 113 6.60 10.76 -6.33
CA ALA A 113 6.54 10.45 -4.91
C ALA A 113 5.09 10.08 -4.52
N PRO A 114 4.88 9.02 -3.70
CA PRO A 114 3.53 8.61 -3.31
C PRO A 114 2.70 9.72 -2.69
N ILE A 115 3.35 10.63 -1.95
CA ILE A 115 2.68 11.79 -1.34
C ILE A 115 2.13 12.76 -2.39
N LEU A 116 2.85 13.00 -3.49
CA LEU A 116 2.40 13.87 -4.58
C LEU A 116 1.20 13.26 -5.29
N VAL A 117 1.24 11.95 -5.54
CA VAL A 117 0.10 11.22 -6.12
C VAL A 117 -1.13 11.37 -5.22
N GLY A 118 -0.97 11.19 -3.91
CA GLY A 118 -2.05 11.37 -2.94
C GLY A 118 -2.63 12.80 -2.93
N PHE A 119 -1.78 13.84 -2.99
CA PHE A 119 -2.24 15.23 -3.10
C PHE A 119 -2.97 15.50 -4.41
N GLN A 120 -2.47 14.99 -5.52
CA GLN A 120 -3.08 15.16 -6.83
C GLN A 120 -4.46 14.48 -6.89
N PHE A 121 -4.58 13.26 -6.36
CA PHE A 121 -5.85 12.56 -6.21
C PHE A 121 -6.83 13.34 -5.33
N LYS A 122 -6.37 13.84 -4.17
CA LYS A 122 -7.21 14.66 -3.29
C LYS A 122 -7.73 15.91 -3.98
N TRP A 123 -6.92 16.53 -4.85
CA TRP A 123 -7.35 17.69 -5.64
C TRP A 123 -8.37 17.29 -6.72
N PHE A 124 -8.15 16.19 -7.44
CA PHE A 124 -9.10 15.71 -8.46
C PHE A 124 -10.51 15.45 -7.88
N PHE A 125 -10.56 14.84 -6.71
CA PHE A 125 -11.81 14.47 -6.02
C PHE A 125 -12.28 15.51 -5.00
N ASN A 126 -11.72 16.72 -5.04
CA ASN A 126 -12.21 17.82 -4.20
C ASN A 126 -13.66 18.17 -4.57
N ASP A 127 -14.48 18.41 -3.56
CA ASP A 127 -15.91 18.67 -3.71
C ASP A 127 -16.21 20.04 -4.33
N GLN A 128 -15.40 21.06 -4.01
CA GLN A 128 -15.64 22.46 -4.40
C GLN A 128 -14.95 22.86 -5.71
N VAL A 129 -13.71 22.44 -5.93
CA VAL A 129 -12.87 22.85 -7.08
C VAL A 129 -12.27 21.66 -7.84
N GLY A 130 -12.74 20.44 -7.55
CA GLY A 130 -12.14 19.23 -8.10
C GLY A 130 -12.39 19.04 -9.59
N LEU A 131 -11.38 18.50 -10.27
CA LEU A 131 -11.43 18.20 -11.70
C LEU A 131 -12.63 17.30 -12.06
N ILE A 132 -12.91 16.28 -11.25
CA ILE A 132 -13.96 15.30 -11.54
C ILE A 132 -15.36 15.95 -11.47
N ASN A 133 -15.63 16.75 -10.44
CA ASN A 133 -16.92 17.45 -10.33
C ASN A 133 -17.11 18.48 -11.45
N ASN A 134 -16.05 19.16 -11.87
CA ASN A 134 -16.10 20.12 -12.98
C ASN A 134 -16.33 19.44 -14.34
N ILE A 135 -15.73 18.27 -14.57
CA ILE A 135 -16.01 17.46 -15.77
C ILE A 135 -17.46 16.98 -15.75
N LEU A 136 -17.95 16.49 -14.61
CA LEU A 136 -19.35 16.08 -14.46
C LEU A 136 -20.31 17.24 -14.71
N PHE A 137 -20.05 18.42 -14.16
CA PHE A 137 -20.82 19.63 -14.42
C PHE A 137 -20.91 19.95 -15.92
N SER A 138 -19.78 19.81 -16.63
CA SER A 138 -19.70 20.10 -18.07
C SER A 138 -20.50 19.10 -18.91
N ILE A 139 -20.63 17.85 -18.45
CA ILE A 139 -21.38 16.79 -19.14
C ILE A 139 -22.88 16.85 -18.79
N THR A 140 -23.22 17.12 -17.53
CA THR A 140 -24.60 17.09 -17.04
C THR A 140 -25.32 18.43 -17.20
N GLY A 141 -24.59 19.54 -17.39
CA GLY A 141 -25.13 20.88 -17.50
C GLY A 141 -25.67 21.47 -16.18
N HIS A 142 -25.49 20.78 -15.05
CA HIS A 142 -25.97 21.20 -13.73
C HIS A 142 -24.90 21.00 -12.66
N PRO A 143 -24.83 21.88 -11.63
CA PRO A 143 -23.81 21.79 -10.58
C PRO A 143 -23.89 20.45 -9.83
N VAL A 144 -22.88 19.60 -10.04
CA VAL A 144 -22.72 18.31 -9.36
C VAL A 144 -21.61 18.47 -8.32
N ILE A 145 -22.00 18.57 -7.05
CA ILE A 145 -21.07 18.63 -5.92
C ILE A 145 -21.19 17.29 -5.17
N ILE A 146 -20.33 16.34 -5.55
CA ILE A 146 -20.24 15.05 -4.86
C ILE A 146 -19.01 15.08 -3.95
N PRO A 147 -19.18 14.89 -2.63
CA PRO A 147 -18.07 14.80 -1.69
C PRO A 147 -17.50 13.37 -1.66
N TRP A 148 -16.81 13.00 -2.74
CA TRP A 148 -16.28 11.65 -3.01
C TRP A 148 -15.53 11.04 -1.84
N LEU A 149 -14.66 11.81 -1.17
CA LEU A 149 -13.79 11.31 -0.11
C LEU A 149 -14.48 11.18 1.26
N VAL A 150 -15.67 11.78 1.43
CA VAL A 150 -16.37 11.84 2.72
C VAL A 150 -17.55 10.86 2.74
N GLN A 151 -18.26 10.72 1.61
CA GLN A 151 -19.47 9.91 1.54
C GLN A 151 -19.14 8.42 1.43
N LYS A 152 -19.75 7.57 2.26
CA LYS A 152 -19.73 6.10 2.10
C LYS A 152 -20.85 5.68 1.14
N PRO A 153 -20.62 4.76 0.17
CA PRO A 153 -19.40 3.97 -0.06
C PRO A 153 -18.36 4.62 -0.99
N LEU A 154 -18.66 5.80 -1.55
CA LEU A 154 -17.84 6.46 -2.56
C LEU A 154 -16.38 6.65 -2.14
N GLY A 155 -16.12 6.99 -0.88
CA GLY A 155 -14.75 7.19 -0.39
C GLY A 155 -13.86 5.95 -0.51
N PHE A 156 -14.42 4.73 -0.39
CA PHE A 156 -13.66 3.51 -0.62
C PHE A 156 -13.45 3.24 -2.11
N ILE A 157 -14.49 3.46 -2.93
CA ILE A 157 -14.46 3.23 -4.38
C ILE A 157 -13.49 4.21 -5.07
N THR A 158 -13.40 5.45 -4.59
CA THR A 158 -12.50 6.47 -5.14
C THR A 158 -11.02 6.18 -4.86
N ILE A 159 -10.71 5.42 -3.81
CA ILE A 159 -9.34 5.05 -3.42
C ILE A 159 -8.90 3.73 -4.08
N LEU A 160 -9.86 2.89 -4.46
CA LEU A 160 -9.66 1.63 -5.16
C LEU A 160 -9.19 1.85 -6.60
#